data_AF-A0AAF0QXL3-F1
#
_entry.id   AF-A0AAF0QXL3-F1
#
_cell.length_a   1.000
_cell.length_b   1.000
_cell.length_c   1.000
_cell.angle_alpha   90.00
_cell.angle_beta   90.00
_cell.angle_gamma   90.00
#
_symmetry.space_group_name_H-M   'P 1'
#
loop_
_entity.id
_entity.type
_entity.pdbx_description
1 polymer ?
#
loop_
_entity_poly.entity_id
_entity_poly.type
_entity_poly.pdbx_seq_one_letter_code
_entity_poly.pdbx_strand_id
1 'polypeptide(L)'
;MMQGTNCNHRYYEECIQNYIGKIINKDIYEMISMKCPAFDCNGILDIDSIMPVDFLMRVRDDIQLTEVLASPIVIDFSLMDCMGTLVDDLREYLIRACPDCWRLFCINCKCLHLGMTCENYQFSRQLNLLYWQHHYG
;
A
#
# COMPACT_ATOMS: atom_id res chain seq x y z
N MET A 1 3.18 25.74 20.21
CA MET A 1 4.65 25.54 20.25
C MET A 1 4.90 24.05 20.17
N MET A 2 5.78 23.63 19.27
CA MET A 2 6.06 22.21 19.01
C MET A 2 7.38 21.80 19.64
N GLN A 3 7.46 20.58 20.18
CA GLN A 3 8.63 20.06 20.86
C GLN A 3 9.02 18.70 20.26
N GLY A 4 10.32 18.44 20.10
CA GLY A 4 10.78 17.12 19.66
C GLY A 4 10.55 16.05 20.73
N THR A 5 10.23 14.82 20.32
CA THR A 5 9.84 13.72 21.22
C THR A 5 10.93 13.30 22.20
N ASN A 6 12.19 13.51 21.83
CA ASN A 6 13.36 13.18 22.64
C ASN A 6 14.34 14.36 22.77
N CYS A 7 13.85 15.60 22.64
CA CYS A 7 14.66 16.79 22.87
C CYS A 7 13.81 17.94 23.45
N ASN A 8 14.47 18.96 24.02
CA ASN A 8 13.79 20.12 24.60
C ASN A 8 13.67 21.30 23.62
N HIS A 9 13.98 21.09 22.35
CA HIS A 9 13.89 22.14 21.34
C HIS A 9 12.43 22.47 21.05
N ARG A 10 12.12 23.77 21.05
CA ARG A 10 10.78 24.29 20.81
C ARG A 10 10.76 25.21 19.61
N TYR A 11 9.70 25.09 18.82
CA TYR A 11 9.52 25.85 17.60
C TYR A 11 8.12 26.46 17.53
N TYR A 12 8.02 27.60 16.85
CA TYR A 12 6.74 28.12 16.39
C TYR A 12 6.17 27.19 15.32
N GLU A 13 4.86 27.09 15.29
CA GLU A 13 4.14 26.20 14.37
C GLU A 13 4.45 26.53 12.90
N GLU A 14 4.42 27.82 12.55
CA GLU A 14 4.77 28.30 11.20
C GLU A 14 6.19 27.90 10.77
N CYS A 15 7.17 27.95 11.68
CA CYS A 15 8.54 27.53 11.37
C CYS A 15 8.62 26.03 11.05
N ILE A 16 7.87 25.20 11.78
CA ILE A 16 7.81 23.75 11.55
C ILE A 16 7.07 23.44 10.25
N GLN A 17 5.95 24.11 9.96
CA GLN A 17 5.24 23.95 8.70
C GLN A 17 6.12 24.30 7.50
N ASN A 18 6.88 25.40 7.58
CA ASN A 18 7.84 25.78 6.55
C ASN A 18 8.99 24.78 6.40
N TYR A 19 9.49 24.21 7.51
CA TYR A 19 10.50 23.16 7.48
C TYR A 19 9.98 21.88 6.83
N ILE A 20 8.77 21.44 7.22
CA ILE A 20 8.04 20.32 6.64
C ILE A 20 7.89 20.49 5.12
N GLY A 21 7.45 21.67 4.67
CA GLY A 21 7.29 21.95 3.24
C GLY A 21 8.59 21.83 2.45
N LYS A 22 9.72 22.25 3.04
CA LYS A 22 11.05 22.08 2.42
C LYS A 22 11.47 20.62 2.33
N ILE A 23 11.15 19.81 3.34
CA ILE A 23 11.44 18.37 3.34
C ILE A 23 10.67 17.68 2.22
N ILE A 24 9.35 17.89 2.13
CA ILE A 24 8.52 17.27 1.08
C ILE A 24 9.06 17.59 -0.31
N ASN A 25 9.43 18.84 -0.56
CA ASN A 25 9.97 19.25 -1.85
C ASN A 25 11.33 18.61 -2.20
N LYS A 26 12.06 18.11 -1.20
CA LYS A 26 13.37 17.49 -1.37
C LYS A 26 13.26 15.97 -1.49
N ASP A 27 12.62 15.35 -0.50
CA ASP A 27 12.43 13.92 -0.40
C ASP A 27 11.23 13.61 0.51
N ILE A 28 10.16 13.07 -0.07
CA ILE A 28 8.94 12.72 0.65
C ILE A 28 9.18 11.60 1.68
N TYR A 29 10.18 10.74 1.51
CA TYR A 29 10.47 9.65 2.44
C TYR A 29 11.05 10.14 3.78
N GLU A 30 11.66 11.33 3.81
CA GLU A 30 12.14 11.96 5.04
C GLU A 30 10.98 12.29 6.02
N MET A 31 9.72 12.30 5.56
CA MET A 31 8.52 12.41 6.42
C MET A 31 8.33 11.23 7.39
N ILE A 32 8.80 10.03 7.04
CA ILE A 32 8.58 8.83 7.88
C ILE A 32 9.34 8.93 9.21
N SER A 33 10.48 9.63 9.22
CA SER A 33 11.32 9.81 10.41
C SER A 33 11.95 11.20 10.46
N MET A 34 11.10 12.22 10.54
CA MET A 34 11.57 13.60 10.50
C MET A 34 12.44 13.95 11.70
N LYS A 35 13.67 14.34 11.42
CA LYS A 35 14.64 14.75 12.44
C LYS A 35 14.31 16.13 13.00
N CYS A 36 14.73 16.35 14.24
CA CYS A 36 14.73 17.66 14.86
C CYS A 36 15.58 18.64 14.00
N PRO A 37 15.06 19.84 13.67
CA PRO A 37 15.80 20.83 12.88
C PRO A 37 17.04 21.39 13.58
N ALA A 38 17.14 21.22 14.91
CA ALA A 38 18.29 21.69 15.66
C ALA A 38 19.57 20.99 15.19
N PHE A 39 20.63 21.77 15.01
CA PHE A 39 21.95 21.27 14.64
C PHE A 39 22.43 20.22 15.66
N ASP A 40 22.93 19.09 15.15
CA ASP A 40 23.44 17.96 15.95
C ASP A 40 22.42 17.35 16.93
N CYS A 41 21.12 17.46 16.61
CA CYS A 41 20.07 16.84 17.41
C CYS A 41 19.56 15.56 16.76
N ASN A 42 19.60 14.45 17.51
CA ASN A 42 19.04 13.15 17.10
C ASN A 42 17.58 12.96 17.52
N GLY A 43 16.91 14.02 18.00
CA GLY A 43 15.50 13.98 18.31
C GLY A 43 14.65 13.79 17.05
N ILE A 44 13.46 13.23 17.22
CA ILE A 44 12.46 13.08 16.15
C ILE A 44 11.35 14.10 16.39
N LEU A 45 10.79 14.65 15.32
CA LEU A 45 9.56 15.44 15.37
C LEU A 45 8.36 14.49 15.29
N ASP A 46 7.45 14.60 16.25
CA ASP A 46 6.16 13.93 16.16
C ASP A 46 5.25 14.66 15.18
N ILE A 47 5.35 14.31 13.90
CA ILE A 47 4.57 14.93 12.83
C ILE A 47 3.08 14.57 12.97
N ASP A 48 2.76 13.38 13.47
CA ASP A 48 1.40 12.88 13.61
C ASP A 48 0.57 13.77 14.56
N SER A 49 1.21 14.35 15.58
CA SER A 49 0.59 15.29 16.51
C SER A 49 0.50 16.74 16.00
N ILE A 50 1.19 17.07 14.90
CA ILE A 50 1.32 18.44 14.39
C ILE A 50 0.46 18.66 13.14
N MET A 51 0.45 17.66 12.26
CA MET A 51 -0.14 17.80 10.95
C MET A 51 -1.58 17.32 10.94
N PRO A 52 -2.44 17.99 10.14
CA PRO A 52 -3.79 17.51 9.90
C PRO A 52 -3.77 16.07 9.36
N VAL A 53 -4.73 15.26 9.82
CA VAL A 53 -4.85 13.85 9.41
C VAL A 53 -4.94 13.70 7.89
N ASP A 54 -5.66 14.61 7.21
CA ASP A 54 -5.79 14.60 5.76
C ASP A 54 -4.45 14.86 5.04
N PHE A 55 -3.57 15.67 5.62
CA PHE A 55 -2.23 15.85 5.10
C PHE A 55 -1.38 14.58 5.26
N LEU A 56 -1.42 13.96 6.45
CA LEU A 56 -0.69 12.72 6.72
C LEU A 56 -1.14 11.58 5.80
N MET A 57 -2.44 11.48 5.53
CA MET A 57 -3.00 10.53 4.57
C MET A 57 -2.45 10.77 3.16
N ARG A 58 -2.48 12.01 2.66
CA ARG A 58 -1.93 12.34 1.33
C ARG A 58 -0.45 11.98 1.20
N VAL A 59 0.36 12.29 2.21
CA VAL A 59 1.79 11.93 2.22
C VAL A 59 1.98 10.41 2.16
N ARG A 60 1.18 9.64 2.92
CA ARG A 60 1.24 8.17 2.89
C ARG A 60 0.83 7.62 1.53
N ASP A 61 -0.22 8.15 0.91
CA ASP A 61 -0.68 7.76 -0.42
C ASP A 61 0.40 8.04 -1.49
N ASP A 62 1.04 9.21 -1.44
CA ASP A 62 2.10 9.59 -2.37
C ASP A 62 3.36 8.73 -2.21
N ILE A 63 3.76 8.43 -0.97
CA ILE A 63 4.86 7.49 -0.67
C ILE A 63 4.54 6.12 -1.25
N GLN A 64 3.35 5.59 -0.96
CA GLN A 64 2.92 4.28 -1.46
C GLN A 64 2.90 4.22 -2.99
N LEU A 65 2.35 5.25 -3.64
CA LEU A 65 2.36 5.33 -5.08
C LEU A 65 3.80 5.35 -5.63
N THR A 66 4.69 6.11 -4.99
CA THR A 66 6.10 6.19 -5.39
C THR A 66 6.80 4.84 -5.25
N GLU A 67 6.56 4.09 -4.16
CA GLU A 67 7.09 2.73 -3.97
C GLU A 67 6.60 1.77 -5.06
N VAL A 68 5.30 1.77 -5.35
CA VAL A 68 4.70 0.93 -6.40
C VAL A 68 5.28 1.27 -7.78
N LEU A 69 5.48 2.55 -8.08
CA LEU A 69 6.06 2.98 -9.35
C LEU A 69 7.56 2.67 -9.46
N ALA A 70 8.30 2.71 -8.35
CA ALA A 70 9.73 2.39 -8.34
C ALA A 70 10.00 0.90 -8.58
N SER A 71 9.12 0.02 -8.11
CA SER A 71 9.22 -1.43 -8.30
C SER A 71 7.84 -2.06 -8.52
N PRO A 72 7.24 -1.91 -9.71
CA PRO A 72 5.88 -2.36 -9.98
C PRO A 72 5.79 -3.89 -9.99
N ILE A 73 4.82 -4.43 -9.26
CA ILE A 73 4.49 -5.85 -9.31
C ILE A 73 3.38 -6.02 -10.34
N VAL A 74 3.73 -6.60 -11.50
CA VAL A 74 2.78 -6.80 -12.59
C VAL A 74 2.23 -8.21 -12.53
N ILE A 75 0.91 -8.34 -12.55
CA ILE A 75 0.21 -9.62 -12.43
C ILE A 75 -0.62 -9.86 -13.67
N ASP A 76 -0.25 -10.91 -14.39
CA ASP A 76 -1.01 -11.42 -15.52
C ASP A 76 -2.19 -12.25 -15.01
N PHE A 77 -3.39 -11.87 -15.43
CA PHE A 77 -4.61 -12.62 -15.14
C PHE A 77 -5.35 -13.02 -16.42
N SER A 78 -6.03 -14.15 -16.34
CA SER A 78 -6.97 -14.64 -17.34
C SER A 78 -8.25 -14.99 -16.59
N LEU A 79 -9.24 -14.11 -16.70
CA LEU A 79 -10.54 -14.25 -16.07
C LEU A 79 -11.59 -14.46 -17.15
N MET A 80 -11.96 -15.72 -17.38
CA MET A 80 -12.89 -16.13 -18.45
C MET A 80 -12.42 -15.63 -19.83
N ASP A 81 -13.10 -14.61 -20.36
CA ASP A 81 -12.89 -13.97 -21.65
C ASP A 81 -12.06 -12.67 -21.57
N CYS A 82 -11.63 -12.29 -20.37
CA CYS A 82 -10.80 -11.11 -20.14
C CYS A 82 -9.37 -11.53 -19.75
N MET A 83 -8.38 -11.07 -20.51
CA MET A 83 -6.96 -11.19 -20.18
C MET A 83 -6.37 -9.80 -20.05
N GLY A 84 -5.52 -9.60 -19.05
CA GLY A 84 -4.89 -8.31 -18.82
C GLY A 84 -3.78 -8.39 -17.79
N THR A 85 -3.18 -7.23 -17.56
CA THR A 85 -2.15 -7.01 -16.56
C THR A 85 -2.68 -6.05 -15.50
N LEU A 86 -2.33 -6.30 -14.25
CA LEU A 86 -2.61 -5.42 -13.13
C LEU A 86 -1.29 -5.05 -12.46
N VAL A 87 -1.06 -3.76 -12.22
CA VAL A 87 -0.02 -3.32 -11.29
C VAL A 87 -0.60 -3.42 -9.89
N ASP A 88 0.03 -4.23 -9.05
CA ASP A 88 -0.42 -4.52 -7.70
C ASP A 88 0.62 -4.04 -6.68
N ASP A 89 0.14 -3.63 -5.51
CA ASP A 89 1.01 -3.29 -4.38
C ASP A 89 1.20 -4.48 -3.41
N LEU A 90 0.59 -5.63 -3.71
CA LEU A 90 0.48 -6.84 -2.88
C LEU A 90 0.01 -6.59 -1.44
N ARG A 91 -0.67 -5.46 -1.18
CA ARG A 91 -1.11 -5.13 0.19
C ARG A 91 -2.43 -5.81 0.53
N GLU A 92 -2.53 -6.17 1.81
CA GLU A 92 -3.57 -6.80 2.66
C GLU A 92 -4.74 -7.57 2.00
N TYR A 93 -5.42 -7.00 1.01
CA TYR A 93 -6.55 -7.64 0.36
C TYR A 93 -6.08 -8.51 -0.80
N LEU A 94 -6.58 -9.74 -0.93
CA LEU A 94 -6.27 -10.58 -2.09
C LEU A 94 -7.22 -10.37 -3.27
N ILE A 95 -8.34 -9.67 -3.04
CA ILE A 95 -9.35 -9.42 -4.05
C ILE A 95 -9.03 -8.10 -4.78
N ARG A 96 -9.02 -8.16 -6.11
CA ARG A 96 -8.79 -7.04 -7.02
C ARG A 96 -9.90 -6.92 -8.05
N ALA A 97 -10.11 -5.72 -8.57
CA ALA A 97 -10.95 -5.49 -9.73
C ALA A 97 -10.06 -5.46 -10.99
N CYS A 98 -10.46 -6.16 -12.03
CA CYS A 98 -9.86 -6.02 -13.35
C CYS A 98 -10.05 -4.58 -13.86
N PRO A 99 -9.00 -3.88 -14.32
CA PRO A 99 -9.14 -2.50 -14.82
C PRO A 99 -9.96 -2.39 -16.11
N ASP A 100 -9.99 -3.46 -16.92
CA ASP A 100 -10.66 -3.46 -18.22
C ASP A 100 -12.15 -3.83 -18.11
N CYS A 101 -12.49 -4.85 -17.31
CA CYS A 101 -13.85 -5.39 -17.23
C CYS A 101 -14.52 -5.23 -15.86
N TRP A 102 -13.81 -4.66 -14.87
CA TRP A 102 -14.30 -4.38 -13.51
C TRP A 102 -14.74 -5.60 -12.71
N ARG A 103 -14.51 -6.82 -13.21
CA ARG A 103 -14.81 -8.06 -12.48
C ARG A 103 -13.82 -8.24 -11.34
N LEU A 104 -14.35 -8.67 -10.20
CA LEU A 104 -13.56 -9.01 -9.01
C LEU A 104 -12.93 -10.39 -9.16
N PHE A 105 -11.68 -10.53 -8.72
CA PHE A 105 -10.98 -11.81 -8.69
C PHE A 105 -9.98 -11.85 -7.53
N CYS A 106 -9.68 -13.05 -7.06
CA CYS A 106 -8.55 -13.28 -6.16
C CYS A 106 -7.26 -13.35 -6.96
N ILE A 107 -6.26 -12.59 -6.53
CA ILE A 107 -4.97 -12.48 -7.19
C ILE A 107 -4.20 -13.81 -7.23
N ASN A 108 -4.34 -14.63 -6.18
CA ASN A 108 -3.68 -15.94 -6.08
C ASN A 108 -4.39 -17.00 -6.93
N CYS A 109 -5.73 -17.01 -6.90
CA CYS A 109 -6.52 -18.03 -7.56
C CYS A 109 -6.92 -17.68 -9.00
N LYS A 110 -6.75 -16.40 -9.41
CA LYS A 110 -7.16 -15.83 -10.69
C LYS A 110 -8.65 -16.01 -10.99
N CYS A 111 -9.47 -16.03 -9.95
CA CYS A 111 -10.92 -16.22 -10.01
C CYS A 111 -11.60 -15.70 -8.73
N LEU A 112 -12.91 -15.52 -8.77
CA LEU A 112 -13.70 -15.19 -7.57
C LEU A 112 -14.19 -16.48 -6.89
N HIS A 113 -13.88 -16.65 -5.61
CA HIS A 113 -14.23 -17.85 -4.82
C HIS A 113 -15.24 -17.58 -3.68
N LEU A 114 -16.00 -16.48 -3.76
CA LEU A 114 -17.23 -16.16 -2.99
C LEU A 114 -17.22 -16.62 -1.51
N GLY A 115 -16.24 -16.16 -0.73
CA GLY A 115 -16.17 -16.43 0.72
C GLY A 115 -15.44 -17.73 1.11
N MET A 116 -14.99 -18.54 0.14
CA MET A 116 -14.01 -19.60 0.42
C MET A 116 -12.63 -19.00 0.65
N THR A 117 -11.77 -19.71 1.39
CA THR A 117 -10.33 -19.42 1.39
C THR A 117 -9.71 -19.90 0.08
N CYS A 118 -8.50 -19.41 -0.24
CA CYS A 118 -7.77 -19.87 -1.42
C CYS A 118 -7.51 -21.38 -1.37
N GLU A 119 -7.18 -21.91 -0.19
CA GLU A 119 -6.89 -23.33 0.03
C GLU A 119 -8.12 -24.19 -0.25
N ASN A 120 -9.27 -23.83 0.34
CA ASN A 120 -10.52 -24.56 0.13
C ASN A 120 -10.94 -24.56 -1.33
N TYR A 121 -10.77 -23.42 -2.01
CA TYR A 121 -11.08 -23.31 -3.42
C TYR A 121 -10.18 -24.20 -4.29
N GLN A 122 -8.86 -24.18 -4.06
CA GLN A 122 -7.92 -25.02 -4.81
C GLN A 122 -8.16 -26.51 -4.57
N PHE A 123 -8.45 -26.90 -3.32
CA PHE A 123 -8.80 -28.28 -2.97
C PHE A 123 -10.08 -28.74 -3.69
N SER A 124 -11.13 -27.92 -3.69
CA SER A 124 -12.37 -28.22 -4.42
C SER A 124 -12.13 -28.40 -5.92
N ARG A 125 -11.28 -27.56 -6.53
CA ARG A 125 -10.92 -27.71 -7.95
C ARG A 125 -10.22 -29.02 -8.25
N GLN A 126 -9.27 -29.44 -7.40
CA GLN A 126 -8.55 -30.71 -7.57
C GLN A 126 -9.50 -31.91 -7.47
N LEU A 127 -10.39 -31.92 -6.48
CA LEU A 127 -11.39 -32.99 -6.34
C LEU A 127 -12.31 -33.09 -7.56
N ASN A 128 -12.80 -31.93 -8.04
CA ASN A 128 -13.61 -31.91 -9.26
C ASN A 128 -12.86 -32.49 -10.44
N LEU A 129 -11.61 -32.09 -10.68
CA LEU A 129 -10.79 -32.63 -11.79
C LEU A 129 -10.64 -34.16 -11.71
N LEU A 130 -10.37 -34.70 -10.52
CA LEU A 130 -10.26 -36.15 -10.31
C LEU A 130 -11.60 -36.87 -10.58
N TYR A 131 -12.71 -36.30 -10.12
CA TYR A 131 -14.05 -36.82 -10.41
C TYR A 131 -14.33 -36.85 -11.91
N TRP A 132 -14.03 -35.76 -12.63
CA TRP A 132 -14.23 -35.69 -14.07
C TRP A 132 -13.37 -36.70 -14.83
N GLN A 133 -12.10 -36.86 -14.46
CA GLN A 133 -11.20 -37.85 -15.04
C GLN A 133 -11.69 -39.29 -14.81
N HIS A 134 -12.23 -39.58 -13.64
CA HIS A 134 -12.72 -40.93 -13.31
C HIS A 134 -14.02 -41.29 -14.04
N HIS A 135 -14.90 -40.31 -14.30
CA HIS A 135 -16.23 -40.56 -14.86
C HIS A 135 -16.36 -40.30 -16.35
N TYR A 136 -15.47 -39.50 -16.95
CA TYR A 136 -15.57 -39.05 -18.33
C TYR A 136 -14.24 -39.09 -19.10
N GLY A 137 -13.16 -39.55 -18.46
CA GLY A 137 -11.82 -39.68 -19.04
C GLY A 137 -11.54 -41.05 -19.64
#